data_AF-A0A8B9SGU4-F1
#
_entry.id   AF-A0A8B9SGU4-F1
#
_cell.length_a   1.000
_cell.length_b   1.000
_cell.length_c   1.000
_cell.angle_alpha   90.00
_cell.angle_beta   90.00
_cell.angle_gamma   90.00
#
_symmetry.space_group_name_H-M   'P 1'
#
loop_
_entity.id
_entity.type
_entity.pdbx_description
1 polymer ?
#
loop_
_entity_poly.entity_id
_entity_poly.type
_entity_poly.pdbx_seq_one_letter_code
_entity_poly.pdbx_strand_id
1 'polypeptide(L)'
;MRLVLLLAVLLLARGAVRIPLRRMKSLRHRLEEQGLLEASPNTLPSRVGSKFFSSLTGGVTTEPLENIMDAEYVGAISIGTPPQQFLVLFDTGSSDLWVPSVDCSSPACVGHERFDPRLSATHQATGQPVSIQYGTGSMSGVLAYDTVRVGNIQISNQAISLSKKEPGSFLTHHAFDGILGLAFPSIASSGAVPVFDNMMSQGLVAEDLFSIYLSSKSRTGSFVMLGGMDSSCFSGRLRWIPLSAETYWQIAVDRIIMRGRVVACPRGCQAVVDSGTMLLAGPPRDSRHHPAPHRGLRVSQWPVQDQLQSQEELA
;
A
#
# COMPACT_ATOMS: atom_id res chain seq x y z
N MET A 1 -23.25 36.74 -33.72
CA MET A 1 -21.91 36.68 -33.08
C MET A 1 -21.95 36.68 -31.54
N ARG A 2 -23.01 36.16 -30.88
CA ARG A 2 -23.07 36.06 -29.40
C ARG A 2 -23.40 34.66 -28.87
N LEU A 3 -23.47 33.65 -29.75
CA LEU A 3 -23.90 32.29 -29.38
C LEU A 3 -22.83 31.21 -29.57
N VAL A 4 -21.59 31.59 -29.93
CA VAL A 4 -20.47 30.64 -30.11
C VAL A 4 -19.48 30.69 -28.93
N LEU A 5 -19.62 31.66 -28.01
CA LEU A 5 -18.76 31.78 -26.82
C LEU A 5 -19.28 31.07 -25.56
N LEU A 6 -20.47 30.45 -25.60
CA LEU A 6 -21.05 29.70 -24.48
C LEU A 6 -20.82 28.18 -24.55
N LEU A 7 -20.11 27.72 -25.59
CA LEU A 7 -19.54 26.37 -25.69
C LEU A 7 -18.03 26.40 -25.45
N ALA A 8 -17.56 27.29 -24.57
CA ALA A 8 -16.38 26.99 -23.77
C ALA A 8 -16.79 25.87 -22.80
N VAL A 9 -16.92 24.67 -23.35
CA VAL A 9 -16.89 23.41 -22.60
C VAL A 9 -15.73 23.58 -21.64
N LEU A 10 -16.03 23.50 -20.34
CA LEU A 10 -15.05 23.24 -19.30
C LEU A 10 -14.37 21.90 -19.65
N LEU A 11 -13.44 21.95 -20.60
CA LEU A 11 -12.35 21.00 -20.70
C LEU A 11 -11.53 21.29 -19.45
N LEU A 12 -11.99 20.73 -18.32
CA LEU A 12 -11.08 20.46 -17.21
C LEU A 12 -9.92 19.72 -17.87
N ALA A 13 -8.79 20.39 -17.99
CA ALA A 13 -7.58 19.77 -18.52
C ALA A 13 -7.37 18.50 -17.70
N ARG A 14 -7.53 17.34 -18.36
CA ARG A 14 -7.24 16.04 -17.77
C ARG A 14 -5.75 16.02 -17.51
N GLY A 15 -5.38 16.42 -16.31
CA GLY A 15 -3.99 16.51 -15.88
C GLY A 15 -3.66 15.31 -15.01
N ALA A 16 -2.41 14.88 -15.08
CA ALA A 16 -1.87 13.99 -14.07
C ALA A 16 -1.88 14.69 -12.70
N VAL A 17 -2.26 13.96 -11.66
CA VAL A 17 -2.51 14.51 -10.33
C VAL A 17 -1.47 14.00 -9.36
N ARG A 18 -0.75 14.91 -8.71
CA ARG A 18 0.23 14.57 -7.67
C ARG A 18 -0.40 14.58 -6.29
N ILE A 19 -0.32 13.45 -5.61
CA ILE A 19 -0.75 13.25 -4.23
C ILE A 19 0.50 13.22 -3.36
N PRO A 20 0.76 14.27 -2.56
CA PRO A 20 1.93 14.30 -1.70
C PRO A 20 1.84 13.20 -0.64
N LEU A 21 2.92 12.45 -0.48
CA LEU A 21 3.08 11.45 0.57
C LEU A 21 3.90 12.04 1.72
N ARG A 22 3.45 11.78 2.95
CA ARG A 22 4.17 12.12 4.16
C ARG A 22 4.86 10.90 4.70
N ARG A 23 6.18 11.01 4.97
CA ARG A 23 6.91 9.99 5.70
C ARG A 23 6.60 10.12 7.20
N MET A 24 6.09 9.06 7.79
CA MET A 24 5.76 8.95 9.20
C MET A 24 6.64 7.88 9.86
N LYS A 25 6.83 7.98 11.18
CA LYS A 25 7.50 6.91 11.93
C LYS A 25 6.70 5.62 11.79
N SER A 26 7.38 4.54 11.42
CA SER A 26 6.82 3.20 11.32
C SER A 26 6.24 2.72 12.66
N LEU A 27 5.32 1.75 12.61
CA LEU A 27 4.79 1.15 13.83
C LEU A 27 5.91 0.49 14.64
N ARG A 28 6.84 -0.20 13.98
CA ARG A 28 8.00 -0.81 14.64
C ARG A 28 8.75 0.21 15.49
N HIS A 29 9.09 1.36 14.91
CA HIS A 29 9.80 2.42 15.62
C HIS A 29 9.00 2.99 16.80
N ARG A 30 7.68 3.14 16.64
CA ARG A 30 6.81 3.64 17.74
C ARG A 30 6.71 2.64 18.89
N LEU A 31 6.56 1.36 18.58
CA LEU A 31 6.51 0.29 19.58
C LEU A 31 7.85 0.14 20.29
N GLU A 32 8.97 0.31 19.59
CA GLU A 32 10.32 0.38 20.17
C GLU A 32 10.45 1.56 21.14
N GLU A 33 10.04 2.77 20.73
CA GLU A 33 10.07 3.97 21.59
C GLU A 33 9.19 3.82 22.85
N GLN A 34 8.11 3.04 22.77
CA GLN A 34 7.20 2.78 23.90
C GLN A 34 7.64 1.56 24.75
N GLY A 35 8.73 0.88 24.40
CA GLY A 35 9.19 -0.32 25.10
C GLY A 35 8.25 -1.53 24.95
N LEU A 36 7.33 -1.50 24.00
CA LEU A 36 6.29 -2.53 23.80
C LEU A 36 6.74 -3.66 22.85
N LEU A 37 7.84 -3.47 22.10
CA LEU A 37 8.33 -4.47 21.14
C LEU A 37 8.92 -5.73 21.81
N GLU A 38 9.58 -5.57 22.98
CA GLU A 38 10.20 -6.65 23.75
C GLU A 38 9.18 -7.45 24.60
N ALA A 39 7.98 -6.89 24.85
CA ALA A 39 6.96 -7.49 25.70
C ALA A 39 6.05 -8.51 24.98
N SER A 40 6.22 -8.70 23.66
CA SER A 40 5.41 -9.62 22.85
C SER A 40 6.13 -10.98 22.72
N PRO A 41 5.66 -12.08 23.35
CA PRO A 41 6.45 -13.31 23.55
C PRO A 41 6.73 -14.17 22.31
N ASN A 42 6.64 -13.65 21.08
CA ASN A 42 6.88 -14.39 19.85
C ASN A 42 7.36 -13.46 18.72
N THR A 43 8.56 -12.90 18.83
CA THR A 43 9.27 -12.30 17.69
C THR A 43 9.75 -13.39 16.72
N LEU A 44 8.81 -14.09 16.09
CA LEU A 44 9.09 -14.85 14.89
C LEU A 44 9.51 -13.86 13.77
N PRO A 45 10.40 -14.25 12.84
CA PRO A 45 10.81 -13.36 11.75
C PRO A 45 9.57 -12.93 10.95
N SER A 46 9.44 -11.61 10.72
CA SER A 46 8.22 -11.02 10.14
C SER A 46 7.80 -11.78 8.88
N ARG A 47 6.60 -12.35 8.88
CA ARG A 47 6.11 -13.19 7.78
C ARG A 47 5.50 -12.35 6.67
N VAL A 48 6.28 -11.46 6.05
CA VAL A 48 5.83 -10.59 4.94
C VAL A 48 5.12 -11.40 3.83
N GLY A 49 5.62 -12.61 3.55
CA GLY A 49 5.01 -13.53 2.56
C GLY A 49 3.56 -13.94 2.84
N SER A 50 3.09 -13.85 4.09
CA SER A 50 1.69 -14.18 4.43
C SER A 50 0.67 -13.22 3.80
N LYS A 51 1.09 -12.01 3.40
CA LYS A 51 0.27 -11.06 2.60
C LYS A 51 -0.08 -11.64 1.22
N PHE A 52 0.81 -12.43 0.64
CA PHE A 52 0.71 -12.92 -0.74
C PHE A 52 0.32 -14.40 -0.83
N PHE A 53 0.51 -15.16 0.24
CA PHE A 53 0.27 -16.60 0.28
C PHE A 53 -0.53 -17.00 1.52
N SER A 54 -1.81 -17.30 1.32
CA SER A 54 -2.70 -17.84 2.37
C SER A 54 -2.19 -19.17 2.95
N SER A 55 -1.43 -19.96 2.19
CA SER A 55 -0.82 -21.20 2.70
C SER A 55 0.24 -20.99 3.78
N LEU A 56 0.74 -19.75 3.96
CA LEU A 56 1.73 -19.41 4.98
C LEU A 56 1.10 -18.99 6.32
N THR A 57 -0.23 -18.88 6.39
CA THR A 57 -1.00 -18.61 7.61
C THR A 57 -1.29 -19.94 8.33
N GLY A 58 -0.25 -20.61 8.84
CA GLY A 58 -0.40 -21.90 9.51
C GLY A 58 -1.18 -21.79 10.82
N GLY A 59 -2.51 -22.00 10.78
CA GLY A 59 -3.40 -22.49 11.85
C GLY A 59 -3.46 -21.76 13.20
N VAL A 60 -2.59 -20.79 13.48
CA VAL A 60 -2.52 -20.06 14.76
C VAL A 60 -3.01 -18.64 14.53
N THR A 61 -4.19 -18.35 15.08
CA THR A 61 -4.98 -17.13 14.85
C THR A 61 -4.82 -16.12 15.98
N THR A 62 -3.59 -15.63 16.22
CA THR A 62 -3.36 -14.49 17.11
C THR A 62 -2.08 -13.73 16.73
N GLU A 63 -2.24 -12.44 16.40
CA GLU A 63 -1.25 -11.34 16.30
C GLU A 63 -0.22 -11.38 15.12
N PRO A 64 0.41 -10.24 14.77
CA PRO A 64 -0.11 -8.95 14.30
C PRO A 64 0.05 -8.77 12.76
N LEU A 65 -0.43 -7.66 12.18
CA LEU A 65 -0.21 -7.29 10.77
C LEU A 65 1.28 -6.89 10.51
N GLU A 66 2.20 -7.83 10.70
CA GLU A 66 3.66 -7.62 10.65
C GLU A 66 4.17 -7.05 9.31
N ASN A 67 3.45 -7.29 8.23
CA ASN A 67 3.81 -6.90 6.87
C ASN A 67 3.77 -5.38 6.62
N ILE A 68 2.97 -4.65 7.42
CA ILE A 68 2.79 -3.19 7.31
C ILE A 68 3.38 -2.44 8.53
N MET A 69 4.08 -3.14 9.43
CA MET A 69 4.77 -2.52 10.57
C MET A 69 5.79 -1.46 10.16
N ASP A 70 6.39 -1.66 9.00
CA ASP A 70 7.44 -0.83 8.45
C ASP A 70 6.88 0.19 7.44
N ALA A 71 5.56 0.30 7.25
CA ALA A 71 4.96 1.25 6.31
C ALA A 71 5.11 2.70 6.81
N GLU A 72 5.72 3.55 5.99
CA GLU A 72 6.09 4.92 6.36
C GLU A 72 5.42 6.01 5.52
N TYR A 73 4.88 5.73 4.33
CA TYR A 73 4.37 6.78 3.44
C TYR A 73 2.85 6.78 3.36
N VAL A 74 2.23 7.88 3.78
CA VAL A 74 0.77 8.04 3.81
C VAL A 74 0.33 9.25 3.01
N GLY A 75 -0.82 9.17 2.35
CA GLY A 75 -1.43 10.28 1.62
C GLY A 75 -2.84 10.58 2.15
N ALA A 76 -3.34 11.77 1.85
CA ALA A 76 -4.67 12.19 2.27
C ALA A 76 -5.73 11.87 1.20
N ILE A 77 -6.87 11.37 1.65
CA ILE A 77 -8.09 11.23 0.84
C ILE A 77 -9.26 11.85 1.60
N SER A 78 -10.40 12.01 0.93
CA SER A 78 -11.66 12.29 1.62
C SER A 78 -12.81 11.48 1.05
N ILE A 79 -13.79 11.19 1.89
CA ILE A 79 -14.94 10.33 1.58
C ILE A 79 -16.21 11.06 2.00
N GLY A 80 -17.22 11.05 1.14
CA GLY A 80 -18.53 11.59 1.45
C GLY A 80 -18.81 13.01 0.97
N THR A 81 -20.03 13.46 1.25
CA THR A 81 -20.53 14.81 0.97
C THR A 81 -21.33 15.36 2.16
N PRO A 82 -20.82 16.32 2.95
CA PRO A 82 -19.50 16.94 2.85
C PRO A 82 -18.34 15.94 3.06
N PRO A 83 -17.12 16.25 2.54
CA PRO A 83 -15.98 15.33 2.63
C PRO A 83 -15.46 15.15 4.07
N GLN A 84 -15.28 13.91 4.49
CA GLN A 84 -14.60 13.50 5.72
C GLN A 84 -13.17 13.06 5.36
N GLN A 85 -12.14 13.54 6.06
CA GLN A 85 -10.74 13.35 5.67
C GLN A 85 -10.12 12.13 6.36
N PHE A 86 -9.23 11.44 5.64
CA PHE A 86 -8.49 10.28 6.14
C PHE A 86 -7.06 10.31 5.63
N LEU A 87 -6.13 9.85 6.47
CA LEU A 87 -4.78 9.49 6.05
C LEU A 87 -4.75 8.00 5.73
N VAL A 88 -4.30 7.65 4.52
CA VAL A 88 -4.27 6.27 4.06
C VAL A 88 -2.91 5.86 3.52
N LEU A 89 -2.60 4.58 3.68
CA LEU A 89 -1.50 3.94 2.97
C LEU A 89 -1.91 3.65 1.52
N PHE A 90 -1.12 4.11 0.56
CA PHE A 90 -1.29 3.76 -0.86
C PHE A 90 -0.55 2.44 -1.11
N ASP A 91 -1.28 1.33 -1.21
CA ASP A 91 -0.73 -0.02 -1.12
C ASP A 91 -0.88 -0.78 -2.46
N THR A 92 0.22 -0.98 -3.19
CA THR A 92 0.22 -1.81 -4.42
C THR A 92 0.19 -3.31 -4.16
N GLY A 93 0.17 -3.75 -2.89
CA GLY A 93 -0.02 -5.14 -2.49
C GLY A 93 -1.44 -5.48 -2.03
N SER A 94 -2.41 -4.58 -2.15
CA SER A 94 -3.84 -4.85 -1.89
C SER A 94 -4.73 -4.05 -2.84
N SER A 95 -6.02 -4.39 -2.92
CA SER A 95 -6.95 -3.81 -3.91
C SER A 95 -8.13 -3.07 -3.30
N ASP A 96 -8.51 -3.40 -2.07
CA ASP A 96 -9.64 -2.78 -1.39
C ASP A 96 -9.27 -1.39 -0.84
N LEU A 97 -10.23 -0.46 -0.86
CA LEU A 97 -10.21 0.74 -0.04
C LEU A 97 -10.98 0.46 1.24
N TRP A 98 -10.37 0.71 2.40
CA TRP A 98 -11.06 0.62 3.68
C TRP A 98 -10.67 1.75 4.62
N VAL A 99 -11.64 2.15 5.46
CA VAL A 99 -11.46 3.11 6.55
C VAL A 99 -12.26 2.64 7.79
N PRO A 100 -11.90 3.09 9.00
CA PRO A 100 -12.64 2.78 10.21
C PRO A 100 -14.06 3.37 10.17
N SER A 101 -15.07 2.61 10.57
CA SER A 101 -16.42 3.13 10.79
C SER A 101 -16.54 3.77 12.17
N VAL A 102 -17.46 4.74 12.33
CA VAL A 102 -17.90 5.17 13.67
C VAL A 102 -18.50 4.02 14.49
N ASP A 103 -18.98 2.96 13.83
CA ASP A 103 -19.44 1.72 14.48
C ASP A 103 -18.29 0.82 14.98
N CYS A 104 -17.03 1.17 14.71
CA CYS A 104 -15.90 0.37 15.15
C CYS A 104 -15.71 0.46 16.67
N SER A 105 -15.81 -0.68 17.34
CA SER A 105 -15.64 -0.78 18.80
C SER A 105 -14.28 -1.32 19.24
N SER A 106 -13.43 -1.74 18.30
CA SER A 106 -12.08 -2.21 18.62
C SER A 106 -11.21 -1.07 19.19
N PRO A 107 -10.33 -1.34 20.18
CA PRO A 107 -9.36 -0.36 20.67
C PRO A 107 -8.49 0.25 19.57
N ALA A 108 -8.21 -0.54 18.53
CA ALA A 108 -7.54 -0.16 17.29
C ALA A 108 -8.16 1.06 16.57
N CYS A 109 -9.44 1.35 16.75
CA CYS A 109 -10.12 2.49 16.12
C CYS A 109 -10.08 3.76 16.99
N VAL A 110 -9.59 3.67 18.23
CA VAL A 110 -9.45 4.82 19.12
C VAL A 110 -8.24 5.65 18.67
N GLY A 111 -8.43 6.96 18.50
CA GLY A 111 -7.38 7.87 18.04
C GLY A 111 -7.26 8.01 16.52
N HIS A 112 -8.07 7.27 15.75
CA HIS A 112 -8.17 7.38 14.30
C HIS A 112 -9.40 8.13 13.85
N GLU A 113 -9.31 8.76 12.68
CA GLU A 113 -10.48 9.30 11.99
C GLU A 113 -11.41 8.15 11.58
N ARG A 114 -12.72 8.38 11.75
CA ARG A 114 -13.75 7.38 11.49
C ARG A 114 -14.81 7.94 10.57
N PHE A 115 -15.19 7.15 9.59
CA PHE A 115 -16.25 7.50 8.66
C PHE A 115 -17.61 7.39 9.33
N ASP A 116 -18.33 8.52 9.38
CA ASP A 116 -19.72 8.58 9.78
C ASP A 116 -20.62 8.60 8.54
N PRO A 117 -21.28 7.47 8.21
CA PRO A 117 -22.18 7.40 7.06
C PRO A 117 -23.37 8.36 7.16
N ARG A 118 -23.76 8.77 8.38
CA ARG A 118 -24.91 9.68 8.61
C ARG A 118 -24.60 11.11 8.22
N LEU A 119 -23.31 11.47 8.11
CA LEU A 119 -22.85 12.80 7.74
C LEU A 119 -22.61 12.95 6.23
N SER A 120 -22.82 11.90 5.44
CA SER A 120 -22.62 11.94 3.99
C SER A 120 -23.94 11.80 3.23
N ALA A 121 -24.29 12.83 2.46
CA ALA A 121 -25.46 12.83 1.57
C ALA A 121 -25.29 11.91 0.35
N THR A 122 -24.07 11.48 0.04
CA THR A 122 -23.77 10.59 -1.09
C THR A 122 -23.50 9.14 -0.67
N HIS A 123 -23.65 8.83 0.62
CA HIS A 123 -23.47 7.50 1.15
C HIS A 123 -24.58 6.54 0.70
N GLN A 124 -24.18 5.36 0.25
CA GLN A 124 -25.07 4.25 -0.06
C GLN A 124 -24.59 2.99 0.67
N ALA A 125 -25.35 2.57 1.68
CA ALA A 125 -25.10 1.32 2.37
C ALA A 125 -25.46 0.12 1.48
N THR A 126 -24.60 -0.90 1.42
CA THR A 126 -24.96 -2.20 0.83
C THR A 126 -25.30 -3.21 1.93
N GLY A 127 -24.67 -3.08 3.10
CA GLY A 127 -24.78 -4.03 4.21
C GLY A 127 -24.06 -5.36 3.96
N GLN A 128 -23.40 -5.53 2.81
CA GLN A 128 -22.67 -6.75 2.50
C GLN A 128 -21.47 -6.88 3.44
N PRO A 129 -21.32 -8.00 4.16
CA PRO A 129 -20.18 -8.21 5.03
C PRO A 129 -18.92 -8.35 4.19
N VAL A 130 -17.83 -7.75 4.66
CA VAL A 130 -16.49 -7.92 4.07
C VAL A 130 -15.53 -8.38 5.15
N SER A 131 -14.61 -9.28 4.77
CA SER A 131 -13.48 -9.67 5.60
C SER A 131 -12.22 -9.55 4.75
N ILE A 132 -11.28 -8.72 5.22
CA ILE A 132 -10.02 -8.48 4.54
C ILE A 132 -8.91 -9.12 5.37
N GLN A 133 -8.24 -10.10 4.80
CA GLN A 133 -7.13 -10.79 5.44
C GLN A 133 -5.82 -10.07 5.12
N TYR A 134 -5.09 -9.68 6.16
CA TYR A 134 -3.75 -9.13 6.06
C TYR A 134 -2.80 -10.06 6.81
N GLY A 135 -2.11 -10.94 6.10
CA GLY A 135 -1.18 -11.88 6.73
C GLY A 135 -1.83 -12.70 7.85
N THR A 136 -1.43 -12.47 9.10
CA THR A 136 -1.89 -13.23 10.28
C THR A 136 -3.14 -12.63 10.97
N GLY A 137 -3.67 -11.49 10.52
CA GLY A 137 -4.88 -10.86 11.06
C GLY A 137 -5.97 -10.62 10.00
N SER A 138 -7.21 -10.46 10.44
CA SER A 138 -8.33 -10.05 9.56
C SER A 138 -9.07 -8.84 10.12
N MET A 139 -9.35 -7.90 9.24
CA MET A 139 -10.34 -6.85 9.47
C MET A 139 -11.71 -7.37 9.01
N SER A 140 -12.77 -7.07 9.76
CA SER A 140 -14.14 -7.32 9.33
C SER A 140 -15.00 -6.08 9.41
N GLY A 141 -15.87 -5.93 8.43
CA GLY A 141 -16.65 -4.71 8.23
C GLY A 141 -17.83 -4.92 7.31
N VAL A 142 -18.32 -3.81 6.76
CA VAL A 142 -19.39 -3.80 5.77
C VAL A 142 -19.00 -2.98 4.57
N LEU A 143 -19.40 -3.42 3.39
CA LEU A 143 -19.22 -2.66 2.16
C LEU A 143 -20.24 -1.52 2.10
N ALA A 144 -19.81 -0.39 1.57
CA ALA A 144 -20.65 0.75 1.22
C ALA A 144 -20.12 1.41 -0.04
N TYR A 145 -20.91 2.30 -0.63
CA TYR A 145 -20.50 3.17 -1.73
C TYR A 145 -20.58 4.62 -1.29
N ASP A 146 -19.64 5.44 -1.74
CA ASP A 146 -19.71 6.88 -1.58
C ASP A 146 -18.86 7.58 -2.66
N THR A 147 -18.86 8.91 -2.65
CA THR A 147 -17.91 9.74 -3.37
C THR A 147 -16.58 9.75 -2.64
N VAL A 148 -15.51 9.33 -3.31
CA VAL A 148 -14.14 9.41 -2.80
C VAL A 148 -13.39 10.51 -3.55
N ARG A 149 -12.57 11.29 -2.86
CA ARG A 149 -11.69 12.29 -3.45
C ARG A 149 -10.24 12.00 -3.12
N VAL A 150 -9.40 11.99 -4.14
CA VAL A 150 -7.95 11.80 -4.05
C VAL A 150 -7.29 12.98 -4.76
N GLY A 151 -6.74 13.92 -4.01
CA GLY A 151 -6.33 15.21 -4.56
C GLY A 151 -7.53 15.97 -5.12
N ASN A 152 -7.46 16.37 -6.38
CA ASN A 152 -8.57 17.01 -7.11
C ASN A 152 -9.42 16.00 -7.92
N ILE A 153 -9.12 14.70 -7.87
CA ILE A 153 -9.93 13.67 -8.53
C ILE A 153 -11.10 13.31 -7.64
N GLN A 154 -12.32 13.37 -8.18
CA GLN A 154 -13.54 12.94 -7.52
C GLN A 154 -14.05 11.67 -8.20
N ILE A 155 -13.94 10.54 -7.50
CA ILE A 155 -14.48 9.25 -7.92
C ILE A 155 -15.90 9.12 -7.38
N SER A 156 -16.87 8.99 -8.28
CA SER A 156 -18.26 8.72 -7.90
C SER A 156 -18.48 7.22 -7.72
N ASN A 157 -19.44 6.85 -6.86
CA ASN A 157 -19.83 5.45 -6.64
C ASN A 157 -18.63 4.51 -6.37
N GLN A 158 -17.71 4.95 -5.52
CA GLN A 158 -16.56 4.15 -5.12
C GLN A 158 -16.93 3.26 -3.95
N ALA A 159 -16.64 1.98 -4.07
CA ALA A 159 -16.77 1.03 -2.97
C ALA A 159 -15.75 1.33 -1.86
N ILE A 160 -16.24 1.33 -0.62
CA ILE A 160 -15.47 1.52 0.60
C ILE A 160 -15.83 0.41 1.59
N SER A 161 -14.84 -0.27 2.12
CA SER A 161 -15.01 -1.23 3.21
C SER A 161 -14.95 -0.48 4.54
N LEU A 162 -16.07 -0.42 5.25
CA LEU A 162 -16.19 0.24 6.54
C LEU A 162 -15.87 -0.76 7.65
N SER A 163 -14.68 -0.62 8.23
CA SER A 163 -14.23 -1.52 9.28
C SER A 163 -15.05 -1.37 10.56
N LYS A 164 -15.51 -2.50 11.11
CA LYS A 164 -16.26 -2.56 12.38
C LYS A 164 -15.50 -3.31 13.47
N LYS A 165 -14.65 -4.26 13.08
CA LYS A 165 -13.76 -4.97 13.99
C LYS A 165 -12.38 -5.08 13.35
N GLU A 166 -11.41 -4.58 14.08
CA GLU A 166 -9.99 -4.65 13.75
C GLU A 166 -9.28 -5.64 14.68
N PRO A 167 -8.29 -6.39 14.18
CA PRO A 167 -7.51 -7.33 14.99
C PRO A 167 -6.47 -6.59 15.83
N GLY A 168 -6.35 -6.97 17.11
CA GLY A 168 -5.27 -6.55 18.01
C GLY A 168 -5.26 -5.06 18.39
N SER A 169 -4.19 -4.65 19.07
CA SER A 169 -3.87 -3.24 19.40
C SER A 169 -2.99 -2.57 18.34
N PHE A 170 -2.87 -3.20 17.16
CA PHE A 170 -1.97 -2.81 16.09
C PHE A 170 -2.31 -1.40 15.57
N LEU A 171 -3.54 -1.17 15.07
CA LEU A 171 -3.92 0.16 14.56
C LEU A 171 -3.83 1.22 15.66
N THR A 172 -3.99 0.88 16.94
CA THR A 172 -3.89 1.84 18.06
C THR A 172 -2.61 2.67 18.05
N HIS A 173 -1.54 2.18 17.41
CA HIS A 173 -0.25 2.85 17.33
C HIS A 173 0.12 3.28 15.91
N HIS A 174 -0.73 3.03 14.90
CA HIS A 174 -0.47 3.37 13.51
C HIS A 174 -0.57 4.87 13.22
N ALA A 175 0.01 5.24 12.08
CA ALA A 175 0.12 6.61 11.62
C ALA A 175 -1.01 7.02 10.65
N PHE A 176 -1.74 6.04 10.14
CA PHE A 176 -2.78 6.17 9.12
C PHE A 176 -4.07 5.55 9.61
N ASP A 177 -5.19 6.03 9.07
CA ASP A 177 -6.53 5.60 9.42
C ASP A 177 -6.95 4.35 8.63
N GLY A 178 -6.56 4.26 7.36
CA GLY A 178 -6.96 3.16 6.48
C GLY A 178 -5.97 2.85 5.37
N ILE A 179 -6.38 2.00 4.42
CA ILE A 179 -5.58 1.60 3.26
C ILE A 179 -6.37 1.86 1.99
N LEU A 180 -5.68 2.40 0.98
CA LEU A 180 -6.14 2.52 -0.39
C LEU A 180 -5.33 1.55 -1.26
N GLY A 181 -5.96 0.45 -1.64
CA GLY A 181 -5.36 -0.54 -2.53
C GLY A 181 -5.17 -0.04 -3.97
N LEU A 182 -4.03 -0.40 -4.56
CA LEU A 182 -3.62 -0.06 -5.94
C LEU A 182 -3.25 -1.31 -6.76
N ALA A 183 -3.53 -2.52 -6.27
CA ALA A 183 -3.38 -3.76 -7.02
C ALA A 183 -4.63 -4.05 -7.89
N PHE A 184 -4.67 -5.24 -8.49
CA PHE A 184 -5.67 -5.59 -9.51
C PHE A 184 -7.02 -6.00 -8.89
N PRO A 185 -8.14 -5.83 -9.61
CA PRO A 185 -9.46 -6.26 -9.14
C PRO A 185 -9.55 -7.74 -8.75
N SER A 186 -8.74 -8.60 -9.39
CA SER A 186 -8.71 -10.04 -9.19
C SER A 186 -8.41 -10.49 -7.75
N ILE A 187 -7.79 -9.62 -6.94
CA ILE A 187 -7.47 -9.90 -5.53
C ILE A 187 -8.26 -9.02 -4.54
N ALA A 188 -9.27 -8.28 -4.99
CA ALA A 188 -10.13 -7.50 -4.11
C ALA A 188 -10.99 -8.43 -3.23
N SER A 189 -10.80 -8.36 -1.91
CA SER A 189 -11.52 -9.22 -0.95
C SER A 189 -13.01 -8.93 -0.91
N SER A 190 -13.41 -7.67 -1.16
CA SER A 190 -14.80 -7.27 -1.32
C SER A 190 -15.44 -7.69 -2.65
N GLY A 191 -14.62 -8.10 -3.64
CA GLY A 191 -15.05 -8.25 -5.03
C GLY A 191 -15.44 -6.94 -5.72
N ALA A 192 -15.22 -5.79 -5.06
CA ALA A 192 -15.56 -4.48 -5.60
C ALA A 192 -14.45 -3.93 -6.50
N VAL A 193 -14.83 -2.98 -7.36
CA VAL A 193 -13.90 -2.30 -8.27
C VAL A 193 -12.94 -1.40 -7.47
N PRO A 194 -11.61 -1.57 -7.60
CA PRO A 194 -10.62 -0.72 -6.93
C PRO A 194 -10.70 0.75 -7.34
N VAL A 195 -10.08 1.61 -6.53
CA VAL A 195 -10.12 3.06 -6.72
C VAL A 195 -9.56 3.49 -8.07
N PHE A 196 -8.40 2.94 -8.47
CA PHE A 196 -7.76 3.32 -9.71
C PHE A 196 -8.52 2.82 -10.95
N ASP A 197 -9.09 1.62 -10.90
CA ASP A 197 -9.99 1.10 -11.94
C ASP A 197 -11.23 1.98 -12.14
N ASN A 198 -11.82 2.49 -11.06
CA ASN A 198 -12.90 3.47 -11.16
C ASN A 198 -12.43 4.81 -11.73
N MET A 199 -11.21 5.27 -11.42
CA MET A 199 -10.64 6.47 -12.06
C MET A 199 -10.47 6.30 -13.57
N MET A 200 -9.93 5.16 -14.02
CA MET A 200 -9.73 4.85 -15.43
C MET A 200 -11.07 4.75 -16.17
N SER A 201 -12.00 3.94 -15.66
CA SER A 201 -13.32 3.74 -16.29
C SER A 201 -14.20 5.00 -16.31
N GLN A 202 -14.06 5.89 -15.32
CA GLN A 202 -14.76 7.18 -15.30
C GLN A 202 -14.01 8.27 -16.12
N GLY A 203 -12.86 7.96 -16.72
CA GLY A 203 -12.07 8.89 -17.52
C GLY A 203 -11.53 10.08 -16.73
N LEU A 204 -11.18 9.85 -15.46
CA LEU A 204 -10.76 10.86 -14.49
C LEU A 204 -9.25 11.10 -14.47
N VAL A 205 -8.47 10.24 -15.15
CA VAL A 205 -7.01 10.34 -15.29
C VAL A 205 -6.63 10.57 -16.76
N ALA A 206 -5.47 11.18 -16.99
CA ALA A 206 -5.00 11.48 -18.34
C ALA A 206 -4.47 10.22 -19.07
N GLU A 207 -3.82 9.33 -18.31
CA GLU A 207 -3.29 8.05 -18.77
C GLU A 207 -3.71 6.94 -17.80
N ASP A 208 -3.89 5.72 -18.29
CA ASP A 208 -4.25 4.54 -17.47
C ASP A 208 -3.02 3.97 -16.74
N LEU A 209 -2.30 4.84 -16.03
CA LEU A 209 -1.14 4.50 -15.22
C LEU A 209 -1.01 5.42 -14.00
N PHE A 210 -0.27 4.96 -13.01
CA PHE A 210 0.22 5.81 -11.92
C PHE A 210 1.72 5.57 -11.72
N SER A 211 2.38 6.50 -11.06
CA SER A 211 3.77 6.36 -10.64
C SER A 211 3.95 6.75 -9.17
N ILE A 212 4.92 6.14 -8.51
CA ILE A 212 5.25 6.42 -7.11
C ILE A 212 6.70 6.88 -7.06
N TYR A 213 6.92 8.06 -6.49
CA TYR A 213 8.24 8.58 -6.21
C TYR A 213 8.47 8.66 -4.70
N LEU A 214 9.54 8.04 -4.23
CA LEU A 214 9.97 8.08 -2.83
C LEU A 214 11.25 8.90 -2.72
N SER A 215 11.17 10.04 -2.06
CA SER A 215 12.29 10.95 -1.84
C SER A 215 13.23 10.39 -0.77
N SER A 216 14.54 10.56 -0.95
CA SER A 216 15.55 10.32 0.09
C SER A 216 15.47 11.34 1.23
N LYS A 217 14.79 12.48 1.04
CA LYS A 217 14.56 13.46 2.10
C LYS A 217 13.56 12.91 3.12
N SER A 218 13.88 13.02 4.40
CA SER A 218 13.25 12.24 5.46
C SER A 218 11.78 12.55 5.77
N ARG A 219 11.17 13.65 5.30
CA ARG A 219 9.77 13.98 5.63
C ARG A 219 8.89 14.42 4.47
N THR A 220 9.47 14.96 3.41
CA THR A 220 8.72 15.57 2.30
C THR A 220 9.37 15.27 0.95
N GLY A 221 8.56 15.35 -0.10
CA GLY A 221 9.01 15.19 -1.49
C GLY A 221 8.62 13.86 -2.13
N SER A 222 8.15 12.89 -1.35
CA SER A 222 7.53 11.68 -1.91
C SER A 222 6.10 11.98 -2.40
N PHE A 223 5.64 11.29 -3.44
CA PHE A 223 4.28 11.43 -3.96
C PHE A 223 3.84 10.21 -4.76
N VAL A 224 2.52 10.03 -4.90
CA VAL A 224 1.89 9.23 -5.95
C VAL A 224 1.40 10.17 -7.03
N MET A 225 1.67 9.86 -8.29
CA MET A 225 1.14 10.59 -9.44
C MET A 225 0.14 9.71 -10.18
N LEU A 226 -1.12 10.14 -10.21
CA LEU A 226 -2.22 9.45 -10.86
C LEU A 226 -2.39 10.01 -12.27
N GLY A 227 -2.42 9.16 -13.28
CA GLY A 227 -2.59 9.57 -14.67
C GLY A 227 -1.34 10.09 -15.35
N GLY A 228 -0.15 9.76 -14.85
CA GLY A 228 1.10 10.18 -15.48
C GLY A 228 2.35 9.89 -14.65
N MET A 229 3.46 10.41 -15.16
CA MET A 229 4.79 10.30 -14.54
C MET A 229 5.53 11.64 -14.59
N ASP A 230 6.36 11.89 -13.59
CA ASP A 230 7.22 13.09 -13.54
C ASP A 230 8.61 12.77 -14.09
N SER A 231 8.91 13.27 -15.29
CA SER A 231 10.23 13.08 -15.91
C SER A 231 11.39 13.70 -15.14
N SER A 232 11.12 14.62 -14.19
CA SER A 232 12.16 15.16 -13.31
C SER A 232 12.58 14.19 -12.18
N CYS A 233 11.82 13.12 -11.97
CA CYS A 233 12.08 12.13 -10.91
C CYS A 233 12.99 10.97 -11.33
N PHE A 234 13.39 10.89 -12.61
CA PHE A 234 14.29 9.85 -13.10
C PHE A 234 15.21 10.39 -14.19
N SER A 235 16.33 9.71 -14.39
CA SER A 235 17.27 9.97 -15.48
C SER A 235 17.23 8.85 -16.52
N GLY A 236 17.58 9.17 -17.77
CA GLY A 236 17.60 8.19 -18.85
C GLY A 236 16.20 7.78 -19.34
N ARG A 237 16.10 6.55 -19.85
CA ARG A 237 14.86 5.99 -20.41
C ARG A 237 14.28 4.93 -19.48
N LEU A 238 12.96 4.96 -19.32
CA LEU A 238 12.24 3.91 -18.61
C LEU A 238 12.36 2.57 -19.33
N ARG A 239 12.45 1.50 -18.52
CA ARG A 239 12.42 0.12 -18.97
C ARG A 239 11.12 -0.51 -18.49
N TRP A 240 10.32 -0.97 -19.43
CA TRP A 240 9.06 -1.65 -19.16
C TRP A 240 9.32 -3.15 -19.00
N ILE A 241 8.82 -3.71 -17.90
CA ILE A 241 8.87 -5.14 -17.63
C ILE A 241 7.43 -5.63 -17.64
N PRO A 242 7.07 -6.63 -18.47
CA PRO A 242 5.72 -7.15 -18.50
C PRO A 242 5.36 -7.82 -17.18
N LEU A 243 4.09 -7.71 -16.78
CA LEU A 243 3.56 -8.44 -15.65
C LEU A 243 3.55 -9.94 -15.98
N SER A 244 3.87 -10.76 -14.98
CA SER A 244 3.74 -12.21 -15.09
C SER A 244 2.36 -12.72 -14.69
N ALA A 245 1.59 -11.93 -13.93
CA ALA A 245 0.20 -12.17 -13.58
C ALA A 245 -0.49 -10.86 -13.18
N GLU A 246 -1.76 -10.69 -13.55
CA GLU A 246 -2.61 -9.55 -13.17
C GLU A 246 -3.31 -9.82 -11.83
N THR A 247 -2.51 -10.06 -10.79
CA THR A 247 -2.97 -10.25 -9.40
C THR A 247 -2.39 -9.16 -8.52
N TYR A 248 -1.07 -9.16 -8.39
CA TYR A 248 -0.27 -8.08 -7.86
C TYR A 248 0.55 -7.43 -8.98
N TRP A 249 1.31 -6.38 -8.66
CA TRP A 249 2.35 -5.85 -9.55
C TRP A 249 3.55 -6.82 -9.61
N GLN A 250 3.31 -8.00 -10.18
CA GLN A 250 4.22 -9.14 -10.19
C GLN A 250 5.04 -9.18 -11.49
N ILE A 251 6.35 -9.30 -11.34
CA ILE A 251 7.31 -9.35 -12.44
C ILE A 251 8.25 -10.55 -12.32
N ALA A 252 8.81 -10.97 -13.45
CA ALA A 252 9.90 -11.94 -13.48
C ALA A 252 11.23 -11.27 -13.11
N VAL A 253 12.01 -11.91 -12.24
CA VAL A 253 13.36 -11.51 -11.88
C VAL A 253 14.33 -12.62 -12.27
N ASP A 254 15.32 -12.30 -13.10
CA ASP A 254 16.25 -13.30 -13.62
C ASP A 254 17.18 -13.86 -12.55
N ARG A 255 17.84 -12.97 -11.79
CA ARG A 255 18.87 -13.31 -10.79
C ARG A 255 19.12 -12.14 -9.85
N ILE A 256 19.44 -12.43 -8.59
CA ILE A 256 19.87 -11.45 -7.61
C ILE A 256 21.37 -11.63 -7.37
N ILE A 257 22.15 -10.59 -7.62
CA ILE A 257 23.61 -10.62 -7.58
C ILE A 257 24.10 -9.68 -6.48
N MET A 258 25.01 -10.16 -5.63
CA MET A 258 25.70 -9.34 -4.63
C MET A 258 27.21 -9.56 -4.76
N ARG A 259 27.98 -8.48 -4.93
CA ARG A 259 29.44 -8.54 -5.11
C ARG A 259 29.88 -9.53 -6.21
N GLY A 260 29.20 -9.48 -7.36
CA GLY A 260 29.49 -10.34 -8.52
C GLY A 260 29.06 -11.81 -8.39
N ARG A 261 28.42 -12.21 -7.29
CA ARG A 261 27.94 -13.59 -7.08
C ARG A 261 26.42 -13.64 -7.06
N VAL A 262 25.84 -14.64 -7.71
CA VAL A 262 24.41 -14.92 -7.61
C VAL A 262 24.09 -15.39 -6.19
N VAL A 263 23.28 -14.62 -5.47
CA VAL A 263 22.88 -14.90 -4.09
C VAL A 263 21.45 -15.41 -3.97
N ALA A 264 20.60 -15.15 -4.97
CA ALA A 264 19.23 -15.66 -5.03
C ALA A 264 18.72 -15.68 -6.49
N CYS A 265 17.61 -16.40 -6.70
CA CYS A 265 16.96 -16.59 -8.00
C CYS A 265 17.92 -17.09 -9.10
N PRO A 266 18.72 -18.17 -8.91
CA PRO A 266 19.69 -18.62 -9.92
C PRO A 266 19.05 -19.13 -11.22
N ARG A 267 17.73 -19.41 -11.21
CA ARG A 267 16.95 -19.90 -12.35
C ARG A 267 15.76 -18.99 -12.67
N GLY A 268 15.84 -17.73 -12.27
CA GLY A 268 14.68 -16.85 -12.25
C GLY A 268 13.77 -17.09 -11.05
N CYS A 269 12.96 -16.08 -10.73
CA CYS A 269 11.92 -16.11 -9.72
C CYS A 269 10.85 -15.04 -10.04
N GLN A 270 9.81 -14.99 -9.22
CA GLN A 270 8.81 -13.92 -9.27
C GLN A 270 9.07 -12.92 -8.13
N ALA A 271 8.81 -11.65 -8.40
CA ALA A 271 8.84 -10.59 -7.40
C ALA A 271 7.58 -9.73 -7.51
N VAL A 272 7.09 -9.23 -6.38
CA VAL A 272 5.99 -8.27 -6.32
C VAL A 272 6.56 -6.91 -5.94
N VAL A 273 6.15 -5.87 -6.66
CA VAL A 273 6.46 -4.47 -6.32
C VAL A 273 5.38 -3.95 -5.39
N ASP A 274 5.71 -3.83 -4.10
CA ASP A 274 4.76 -3.52 -3.02
C ASP A 274 5.13 -2.23 -2.29
N SER A 275 4.37 -1.14 -2.49
CA SER A 275 4.52 0.13 -1.77
C SER A 275 4.00 0.07 -0.33
N GLY A 276 3.25 -0.98 0.02
CA GLY A 276 2.75 -1.21 1.37
C GLY A 276 3.80 -1.77 2.34
N THR A 277 5.00 -2.10 1.87
CA THR A 277 6.13 -2.54 2.69
C THR A 277 7.41 -1.77 2.37
N MET A 278 8.25 -1.52 3.38
CA MET A 278 9.55 -0.84 3.21
C MET A 278 10.73 -1.81 3.22
N LEU A 279 10.49 -3.11 3.37
CA LEU A 279 11.54 -4.13 3.44
C LEU A 279 11.65 -4.92 2.13
N LEU A 280 12.89 -5.27 1.78
CA LEU A 280 13.15 -6.33 0.80
C LEU A 280 12.95 -7.68 1.48
N ALA A 281 11.90 -8.39 1.08
CA ALA A 281 11.57 -9.72 1.59
C ALA A 281 11.93 -10.82 0.57
N GLY A 282 12.31 -11.98 1.07
CA GLY A 282 12.63 -13.16 0.25
C GLY A 282 12.42 -14.46 1.01
N PRO A 283 12.49 -15.61 0.34
CA PRO A 283 12.34 -16.90 1.00
C PRO A 283 13.43 -17.09 2.07
N PRO A 284 13.11 -17.75 3.20
CA PRO A 284 14.13 -18.13 4.16
C PRO A 284 15.15 -19.05 3.50
N ARG A 285 16.41 -18.96 3.93
CA ARG A 285 17.48 -19.84 3.41
C ARG A 285 17.11 -21.31 3.67
N ASP A 286 17.03 -22.11 2.61
CA ASP A 286 16.90 -23.56 2.72
C ASP A 286 18.20 -24.15 3.30
N SER A 287 18.13 -24.73 4.48
CA SER A 287 19.26 -25.35 5.17
C SER A 287 19.72 -26.67 4.54
N ARG A 288 19.00 -27.20 3.53
CA ARG A 288 19.28 -28.52 2.94
C ARG A 288 20.16 -28.52 1.69
N HIS A 289 20.49 -27.37 1.10
CA HIS A 289 21.21 -27.33 -0.19
C HIS A 289 22.63 -26.73 -0.19
N HIS A 290 23.21 -26.38 0.97
CA HIS A 290 24.62 -25.95 1.04
C HIS A 290 25.35 -26.46 2.30
N PRO A 291 26.36 -27.34 2.17
CA PRO A 291 27.20 -27.74 3.29
C PRO A 291 28.40 -26.79 3.38
N ALA A 292 28.27 -25.69 4.15
CA ALA A 292 29.37 -25.08 4.91
C ALA A 292 28.94 -23.79 5.63
N PRO A 293 29.45 -23.53 6.85
CA PRO A 293 29.09 -22.37 7.65
C PRO A 293 29.92 -21.16 7.21
N HIS A 294 29.44 -20.38 6.26
CA HIS A 294 29.88 -19.00 6.17
C HIS A 294 29.11 -18.19 7.23
N ARG A 295 29.83 -17.73 8.27
CA ARG A 295 29.36 -16.69 9.18
C ARG A 295 28.94 -15.49 8.32
N GLY A 296 27.64 -15.32 8.12
CA GLY A 296 27.15 -14.23 7.28
C GLY A 296 25.72 -14.45 6.80
N LEU A 297 24.85 -13.58 7.30
CA LEU A 297 23.63 -13.09 6.67
C LEU A 297 22.36 -13.95 6.81
N ARG A 298 21.50 -13.54 7.74
CA ARG A 298 20.07 -13.89 7.74
C ARG A 298 19.39 -13.04 6.66
N VAL A 299 18.87 -13.68 5.62
CA VAL A 299 17.99 -13.06 4.62
C VAL A 299 16.56 -13.11 5.15
N SER A 300 16.32 -12.53 6.34
CA SER A 300 14.95 -12.35 6.81
C SER A 300 14.50 -10.91 6.67
N GLN A 301 15.41 -9.93 6.82
CA GLN A 301 15.11 -8.51 6.72
C GLN A 301 16.41 -7.78 6.37
N TRP A 302 16.42 -7.04 5.25
CA TRP A 302 17.49 -6.10 4.95
C TRP A 302 16.96 -4.69 5.17
N PRO A 303 17.39 -3.96 6.21
CA PRO A 303 17.23 -2.51 6.20
C PRO A 303 18.09 -1.96 5.05
N VAL A 304 17.48 -1.23 4.13
CA VAL A 304 18.23 -0.44 3.14
C VAL A 304 18.81 0.74 3.90
N GLN A 305 20.05 0.58 4.39
CA GLN A 305 20.78 1.65 5.06
C GLN A 305 21.65 2.38 4.02
N ASP A 306 21.63 3.70 4.06
CA ASP A 306 22.35 4.63 3.17
C ASP A 306 23.85 4.33 3.05
N GLN A 307 24.22 3.42 2.14
CA GLN A 307 25.60 3.18 1.71
C GLN A 307 25.65 3.17 0.16
N LEU A 308 25.15 4.24 -0.45
CA LEU A 308 25.50 4.65 -1.82
C LEU A 308 26.34 5.92 -1.74
N GLN A 309 27.48 5.84 -1.06
CA GLN A 309 28.59 6.75 -1.26
C GLN A 309 29.86 5.89 -1.30
N SER A 310 30.63 6.05 -2.37
CA SER A 310 31.90 5.41 -2.72
C SER A 310 31.83 4.27 -3.75
N GLN A 311 31.60 4.62 -5.02
CA GLN A 311 32.31 4.05 -6.18
C GLN A 311 32.17 4.99 -7.40
N GLU A 312 32.63 6.23 -7.24
CA GLU A 312 33.05 7.09 -8.36
C GLU A 312 34.45 7.64 -8.01
N GLU A 313 35.44 6.76 -8.05
CA GLU A 313 36.84 7.13 -8.25
C GLU A 313 37.57 5.84 -8.62
N LEU A 314 37.75 5.64 -9.92
CA LEU A 314 38.85 4.95 -10.61
C LEU A 314 38.43 4.79 -12.08
N ALA A 315 38.56 5.90 -12.82
CA ALA A 315 38.83 5.93 -14.25
C ALA A 315 40.10 6.75 -14.45
#